data_AF-A0A7J8IFM4-F1
#
_entry.id   AF-A0A7J8IFM4-F1
#
_cell.length_a   1.000
_cell.length_b   1.000
_cell.length_c   1.000
_cell.angle_alpha   90.00
_cell.angle_beta   90.00
_cell.angle_gamma   90.00
#
_symmetry.space_group_name_H-M   'P 1'
#
loop_
_entity.id
_entity.type
_entity.pdbx_description
1 polymer ?
#
loop_
_entity_poly.entity_id
_entity_poly.type
_entity_poly.pdbx_seq_one_letter_code
_entity_poly.pdbx_strand_id
1 'polypeptide(L)'
;MDINLDPSRDDLPLMANTSHILVKHYVLDLDVDFESQIIEGTIVLFFDSGNKFRKKSSSTEETCRSESNEACKFRMLEPCHISVTDTRTSSSKMGYNDFTVCGKGEKDTSGKDGNHDNWELASEISSSKYCCDTGNHGSEDFLLVLDCCDLSVLKVEEVDVATVPGIEKFTRSPKLTVVSELRNQIVHELVTLPADRWREQLDCYARCSQAPGCGELLFDTDTWSLQIRKTGAQTAPDFPHAIRIQYRTKPQGRSVTWTSDQSGRPCVYTMGSPINNRALFPCQEPPVAMSTWQATVRAAASFVVLMSGENSAKPTQLREGYSSWHYYVTMPMPASTLTIAVGSWTEMKPETCSSNDLAAARRSFSPSEADFRCIGVCGHVEYPCRFQNASATTQEIIPHRVFAPMCLKGACQETLLRLIPPCLSAAHSVLGTHPFSRLDVLIVPANFPSLGMARPESQEALKDY
;
A
#
# COMPACT_ATOMS: atom_id res chain seq x y z
N MET A 1 29.13 -8.70 7.18
CA MET A 1 29.49 -9.93 6.43
C MET A 1 28.44 -10.07 5.35
N ASP A 2 28.82 -10.11 4.08
CA ASP A 2 27.85 -10.36 3.01
C ASP A 2 27.35 -11.81 3.11
N ILE A 3 26.06 -11.95 3.36
CA ILE A 3 25.39 -13.25 3.36
C ILE A 3 25.13 -13.59 1.89
N ASN A 4 25.77 -14.64 1.39
CA ASN A 4 25.42 -15.24 0.09
C ASN A 4 24.04 -15.91 0.20
N LEU A 5 22.99 -15.12 0.02
CA LEU A 5 21.61 -15.59 -0.13
C LEU A 5 21.46 -16.27 -1.50
N ASP A 6 20.76 -17.41 -1.55
CA ASP A 6 20.32 -18.02 -2.80
C ASP A 6 19.00 -17.34 -3.24
N PRO A 7 18.98 -16.53 -4.32
CA PRO A 7 17.79 -15.79 -4.72
C PRO A 7 16.63 -16.67 -5.20
N SER A 8 16.83 -18.00 -5.28
CA SER A 8 15.81 -18.98 -5.64
C SER A 8 15.25 -19.76 -4.45
N ARG A 9 15.80 -19.56 -3.23
CA ARG A 9 15.45 -20.34 -2.03
C ARG A 9 15.27 -19.52 -0.76
N ASP A 10 15.96 -18.38 -0.65
CA ASP A 10 15.94 -17.53 0.55
C ASP A 10 15.09 -16.27 0.33
N ASP A 11 14.23 -15.95 1.29
CA ASP A 11 13.50 -14.68 1.31
C ASP A 11 14.49 -13.51 1.51
N LEU A 12 14.27 -12.39 0.80
CA LEU A 12 15.11 -11.20 0.96
C LEU A 12 14.87 -10.58 2.35
N PRO A 13 15.93 -10.14 3.06
CA PRO A 13 15.80 -9.69 4.44
C PRO A 13 14.96 -8.40 4.55
N LEU A 14 14.21 -8.28 5.65
CA LEU A 14 13.54 -7.06 6.05
C LEU A 14 14.33 -6.45 7.21
N MET A 15 14.90 -5.27 6.98
CA MET A 15 15.88 -4.63 7.87
C MET A 15 15.27 -3.47 8.67
N ALA A 16 14.15 -2.90 8.21
CA ALA A 16 13.54 -1.75 8.85
C ALA A 16 13.15 -2.01 10.32
N ASN A 17 13.56 -1.12 11.22
CA ASN A 17 13.36 -1.27 12.66
C ASN A 17 11.97 -0.78 13.15
N THR A 18 10.91 -1.26 12.49
CA THR A 18 9.50 -0.83 12.63
C THR A 18 8.91 -0.96 14.05
N SER A 19 9.58 -1.68 14.95
CA SER A 19 9.20 -1.78 16.37
C SER A 19 9.52 -0.53 17.20
N HIS A 20 10.44 0.32 16.74
CA HIS A 20 10.90 1.51 17.46
C HIS A 20 10.31 2.80 16.88
N ILE A 21 10.19 2.87 15.55
CA ILE A 21 9.75 4.07 14.83
C ILE A 21 9.05 3.65 13.53
N LEU A 22 7.90 4.26 13.25
CA LEU A 22 7.08 3.95 12.08
C LEU A 22 6.96 5.18 11.18
N VAL A 23 7.17 5.00 9.88
CA VAL A 23 6.72 5.98 8.89
C VAL A 23 5.19 6.01 8.90
N LYS A 24 4.62 7.21 8.83
CA LYS A 24 3.16 7.45 8.79
C LYS A 24 2.72 8.15 7.53
N HIS A 25 3.60 8.98 6.97
CA HIS A 25 3.39 9.62 5.68
C HIS A 25 4.70 9.74 4.88
N TYR A 26 4.61 9.44 3.58
CA TYR A 26 5.67 9.66 2.60
C TYR A 26 5.30 10.85 1.69
N VAL A 27 6.18 11.84 1.53
CA VAL A 27 6.05 12.86 0.47
C VAL A 27 7.16 12.66 -0.55
N LEU A 28 6.81 12.21 -1.75
CA LEU A 28 7.75 12.00 -2.85
C LEU A 28 7.72 13.18 -3.81
N ASP A 29 8.87 13.64 -4.26
CA ASP A 29 9.01 14.64 -5.31
C ASP A 29 10.08 14.18 -6.30
N LEU A 30 9.65 13.70 -7.46
CA LEU A 30 10.42 12.84 -8.36
C LEU A 30 10.48 13.39 -9.80
N ASP A 31 11.63 13.23 -10.42
CA ASP A 31 11.91 13.44 -11.83
C ASP A 31 12.17 12.08 -12.50
N VAL A 32 11.57 11.87 -13.67
CA VAL A 32 11.69 10.64 -14.46
C VAL A 32 12.43 10.94 -15.75
N ASP A 33 13.71 10.53 -15.81
CA ASP A 33 14.56 10.70 -16.97
C ASP A 33 14.68 9.40 -17.77
N PHE A 34 14.21 9.46 -19.02
CA PHE A 34 14.29 8.36 -19.99
C PHE A 34 15.65 8.25 -20.69
N GLU A 35 16.47 9.31 -20.71
CA GLU A 35 17.80 9.27 -21.33
C GLU A 35 18.80 8.52 -20.46
N SER A 36 18.86 8.83 -19.16
CA SER A 36 19.71 8.10 -18.20
C SER A 36 19.08 6.83 -17.63
N GLN A 37 17.76 6.61 -17.85
CA GLN A 37 16.98 5.52 -17.24
C GLN A 37 17.01 5.57 -15.70
N ILE A 38 16.79 6.76 -15.15
CA ILE A 38 16.81 7.03 -13.71
C ILE A 38 15.52 7.74 -13.28
N ILE A 39 14.99 7.33 -12.13
CA ILE A 39 14.06 8.13 -11.34
C ILE A 39 14.89 8.73 -10.19
N GLU A 40 14.90 10.04 -10.07
CA GLU A 40 15.61 10.76 -9.00
C GLU A 40 14.76 11.83 -8.34
N GLY A 41 15.19 12.34 -7.19
CA GLY A 41 14.50 13.42 -6.51
C GLY A 41 14.66 13.36 -5.00
N THR A 42 13.58 13.67 -4.29
CA THR A 42 13.55 13.64 -2.83
C THR A 42 12.35 12.87 -2.29
N ILE A 43 12.52 12.32 -1.10
CA ILE A 43 11.43 11.80 -0.28
C ILE A 43 11.53 12.39 1.12
N VAL A 44 10.40 12.84 1.67
CA VAL A 44 10.28 13.30 3.05
C VAL A 44 9.45 12.29 3.83
N LEU A 45 10.03 11.79 4.91
CA LEU A 45 9.43 10.78 5.79
C LEU A 45 8.95 11.46 7.06
N PHE A 46 7.68 11.27 7.40
CA PHE A 46 7.10 11.71 8.66
C PHE A 46 6.86 10.49 9.56
N PHE A 47 7.45 10.52 10.75
CA PHE A 47 7.48 9.40 11.67
C PHE A 47 6.58 9.59 12.89
N ASP A 48 6.22 8.48 13.52
CA ASP A 48 5.71 8.39 14.89
C ASP A 48 6.52 7.35 15.67
N SER A 49 7.06 7.77 16.82
CA SER A 49 7.88 6.94 17.71
C SER A 49 7.04 6.11 18.70
N GLY A 50 5.72 6.03 18.51
CA GLY A 50 4.84 5.06 19.18
C GLY A 50 4.86 5.14 20.71
N ASN A 51 4.42 6.27 21.28
CA ASN A 51 4.53 6.61 22.72
C ASN A 51 3.75 5.69 23.71
N LYS A 52 3.29 4.50 23.28
CA LYS A 52 2.41 3.57 24.03
C LYS A 52 3.06 2.91 25.25
N PHE A 53 4.39 3.02 25.43
CA PHE A 53 5.11 2.44 26.58
C PHE A 53 5.47 3.44 27.69
N ARG A 54 4.99 4.69 27.63
CA ARG A 54 5.01 5.57 28.81
C ARG A 54 3.94 5.08 29.80
N LYS A 55 4.36 4.22 30.74
CA LYS A 55 3.53 3.67 31.83
C LYS A 55 2.65 4.76 32.44
N LYS A 56 1.33 4.52 32.51
CA LYS A 56 0.44 5.19 33.48
C LYS A 56 0.82 4.72 34.89
N SER A 57 1.92 5.26 35.42
CA SER A 57 2.33 5.15 36.81
C SER A 57 2.41 6.55 37.43
N SER A 58 1.28 7.24 37.41
CA SER A 58 1.00 8.41 38.25
C SER A 58 -0.42 8.23 38.78
N SER A 59 -0.52 8.04 40.09
CA SER A 59 -1.74 7.76 40.82
C SER A 59 -2.79 8.86 40.72
N THR A 60 -4.03 8.47 40.46
CA THR A 60 -5.19 9.12 41.07
C THR A 60 -6.07 8.02 41.65
N GLU A 61 -6.14 7.94 42.98
CA GLU A 61 -7.20 7.18 43.63
C GLU A 61 -8.50 7.95 43.44
N GLU A 62 -9.44 7.41 42.68
CA GLU A 62 -10.85 7.82 42.79
C GLU A 62 -11.74 6.59 42.96
N THR A 63 -12.35 6.54 44.13
CA THR A 63 -13.16 5.44 44.66
C THR A 63 -14.44 5.27 43.84
N CYS A 64 -14.51 4.24 43.00
CA CYS A 64 -15.79 3.78 42.47
C CYS A 64 -16.26 2.53 43.21
N ARG A 65 -17.41 2.64 43.88
CA ARG A 65 -18.00 1.55 44.69
C ARG A 65 -18.37 0.36 43.80
N SER A 66 -18.13 -0.84 44.32
CA SER A 66 -18.64 -2.10 43.76
C SER A 66 -20.14 -2.22 44.01
N GLU A 67 -20.94 -2.38 42.96
CA GLU A 67 -22.28 -2.99 43.06
C GLU A 67 -22.45 -4.10 42.01
N SER A 68 -22.74 -5.30 42.55
CA SER A 68 -23.32 -6.49 41.92
C SER A 68 -22.83 -7.01 40.55
N ASN A 69 -22.27 -8.22 40.60
CA ASN A 69 -22.16 -9.17 39.49
C ASN A 69 -23.50 -9.40 38.77
N GLU A 70 -23.46 -9.46 37.44
CA GLU A 70 -24.31 -10.37 36.68
C GLU A 70 -23.46 -11.13 35.64
N ALA A 71 -23.41 -12.46 35.76
CA ALA A 71 -22.57 -13.30 34.93
C ALA A 71 -23.27 -13.62 33.60
N CYS A 72 -22.88 -12.93 32.52
CA CYS A 72 -23.40 -13.22 31.18
C CYS A 72 -22.81 -14.55 30.67
N LYS A 73 -23.58 -15.63 30.81
CA LYS A 73 -23.24 -16.96 30.29
C LYS A 73 -23.23 -16.95 28.76
N PHE A 74 -22.07 -17.16 28.14
CA PHE A 74 -22.01 -17.55 26.74
C PHE A 74 -22.71 -18.90 26.56
N ARG A 75 -23.81 -18.91 25.80
CA ARG A 75 -24.53 -20.12 25.40
C ARG A 75 -23.89 -20.65 24.11
N MET A 76 -23.28 -21.83 24.17
CA MET A 76 -22.93 -22.60 22.97
C MET A 76 -24.19 -22.84 22.12
N LEU A 77 -24.05 -22.71 20.80
CA LEU A 77 -25.02 -23.19 19.83
C LEU A 77 -24.54 -24.56 19.31
N GLU A 78 -25.41 -25.56 19.40
CA GLU A 78 -25.17 -26.92 18.91
C GLU A 78 -25.36 -27.01 17.38
N PRO A 79 -24.82 -28.05 16.72
CA PRO A 79 -24.93 -28.20 15.26
C PRO A 79 -26.34 -28.60 14.82
N CYS A 80 -26.93 -27.87 13.87
CA CYS A 80 -28.22 -28.24 13.28
C CYS A 80 -28.06 -29.41 12.30
N HIS A 81 -28.40 -30.62 12.74
CA HIS A 81 -28.67 -31.75 11.85
C HIS A 81 -29.99 -31.50 11.08
N ILE A 82 -29.93 -31.55 9.74
CA ILE A 82 -31.12 -31.60 8.89
C ILE A 82 -31.31 -33.05 8.43
N SER A 83 -32.44 -33.64 8.79
CA SER A 83 -32.87 -34.96 8.29
C SER A 83 -33.44 -34.83 6.87
N VAL A 84 -33.01 -35.70 5.97
CA VAL A 84 -33.58 -35.84 4.62
C VAL A 84 -34.42 -37.10 4.57
N THR A 85 -35.70 -36.96 4.25
CA THR A 85 -36.64 -38.09 4.11
C THR A 85 -36.52 -38.72 2.73
N ASP A 86 -36.48 -40.05 2.67
CA ASP A 86 -36.49 -40.84 1.44
C ASP A 86 -37.71 -40.57 0.55
N THR A 87 -37.47 -40.37 -0.75
CA THR A 87 -38.44 -40.72 -1.80
C THR A 87 -37.72 -41.32 -3.01
N ARG A 88 -37.94 -42.62 -3.26
CA ARG A 88 -37.41 -43.32 -4.46
C ARG A 88 -38.10 -42.81 -5.74
N THR A 89 -37.41 -42.84 -6.88
CA THR A 89 -37.67 -43.82 -7.99
C THR A 89 -36.81 -43.55 -9.26
N SER A 90 -36.46 -44.63 -9.96
CA SER A 90 -36.02 -44.78 -11.37
C SER A 90 -34.70 -44.16 -11.87
N SER A 91 -33.68 -45.02 -11.87
CA SER A 91 -32.52 -45.09 -12.78
C SER A 91 -32.86 -45.04 -14.28
N SER A 92 -31.91 -44.59 -15.11
CA SER A 92 -31.57 -45.28 -16.37
C SER A 92 -30.05 -45.17 -16.69
N LYS A 93 -29.48 -46.16 -17.40
CA LYS A 93 -28.03 -46.32 -17.69
C LYS A 93 -27.69 -46.05 -19.17
N MET A 94 -26.56 -45.38 -19.42
CA MET A 94 -25.69 -45.50 -20.63
C MET A 94 -24.33 -44.79 -20.35
N GLY A 95 -23.15 -45.15 -20.88
CA GLY A 95 -22.80 -46.39 -21.61
C GLY A 95 -21.38 -46.46 -22.24
N TYR A 96 -20.34 -46.56 -21.41
CA TYR A 96 -18.99 -47.13 -21.71
C TYR A 96 -17.93 -46.38 -22.57
N ASN A 97 -16.66 -46.76 -22.25
CA ASN A 97 -15.35 -46.57 -22.91
C ASN A 97 -14.52 -45.38 -22.40
N ASP A 98 -13.56 -45.52 -21.46
CA ASP A 98 -12.34 -46.37 -21.41
C ASP A 98 -11.27 -46.02 -22.45
N PHE A 99 -10.17 -45.45 -21.97
CA PHE A 99 -8.82 -45.69 -22.48
C PHE A 99 -7.82 -45.65 -21.33
N THR A 100 -7.30 -46.82 -20.96
CA THR A 100 -6.19 -46.99 -20.02
C THR A 100 -4.85 -47.07 -20.76
N VAL A 101 -3.83 -46.39 -20.24
CA VAL A 101 -2.42 -46.78 -20.45
C VAL A 101 -1.75 -46.84 -19.09
N CYS A 102 -1.26 -48.03 -18.74
CA CYS A 102 -0.67 -48.34 -17.45
C CYS A 102 0.84 -48.53 -17.58
N GLY A 103 1.61 -47.96 -16.65
CA GLY A 103 3.07 -48.10 -16.55
C GLY A 103 3.48 -48.29 -15.10
N LYS A 104 3.75 -49.55 -14.74
CA LYS A 104 4.24 -50.06 -13.43
C LYS A 104 5.31 -49.13 -12.79
N GLY A 105 5.41 -48.96 -11.47
CA GLY A 105 4.74 -49.66 -10.37
C GLY A 105 5.71 -50.58 -9.61
N GLU A 106 6.14 -50.15 -8.43
CA GLU A 106 6.70 -51.01 -7.36
C GLU A 106 6.27 -50.41 -6.00
N LYS A 107 5.98 -51.28 -5.04
CA LYS A 107 5.24 -50.95 -3.80
C LYS A 107 5.62 -51.95 -2.71
N ASP A 108 5.60 -51.48 -1.46
CA ASP A 108 5.25 -52.20 -0.20
C ASP A 108 6.11 -51.69 0.97
N THR A 109 5.63 -50.77 1.82
CA THR A 109 4.65 -50.89 2.93
C THR A 109 5.21 -51.32 4.29
N SER A 110 5.41 -50.34 5.17
CA SER A 110 4.96 -50.36 6.58
C SER A 110 4.98 -48.91 7.08
N GLY A 111 4.05 -48.39 7.88
CA GLY A 111 2.94 -49.04 8.56
C GLY A 111 2.95 -48.65 10.04
N LYS A 112 2.52 -47.42 10.37
CA LYS A 112 2.20 -47.00 11.74
C LYS A 112 1.32 -45.74 11.76
N ASP A 113 0.38 -45.73 12.71
CA ASP A 113 -0.59 -44.66 12.93
C ASP A 113 0.03 -43.32 13.36
N GLY A 114 -0.70 -42.24 13.08
CA GLY A 114 -0.34 -40.87 13.46
C GLY A 114 -1.50 -39.91 13.18
N ASN A 115 -2.65 -40.14 13.83
CA ASN A 115 -3.81 -39.27 13.71
C ASN A 115 -3.61 -38.01 14.58
N HIS A 116 -3.33 -36.86 13.97
CA HIS A 116 -3.31 -35.57 14.66
C HIS A 116 -3.84 -34.46 13.75
N ASP A 117 -5.09 -34.05 14.03
CA ASP A 117 -5.57 -32.72 13.69
C ASP A 117 -4.66 -31.68 14.35
N ASN A 118 -4.22 -30.66 13.61
CA ASN A 118 -3.43 -29.56 14.17
C ASN A 118 -4.18 -28.23 14.06
N TRP A 119 -5.24 -28.14 14.87
CA TRP A 119 -5.66 -26.87 15.44
C TRP A 119 -4.83 -26.65 16.71
N GLU A 120 -4.41 -25.42 16.99
CA GLU A 120 -3.45 -25.03 18.07
C GLU A 120 -1.94 -25.21 17.78
N LEU A 121 -1.39 -24.36 16.90
CA LEU A 121 0.02 -23.92 17.01
C LEU A 121 0.23 -22.48 16.54
N ALA A 122 -0.70 -21.60 16.89
CA ALA A 122 -0.68 -20.16 16.61
C ALA A 122 -0.29 -19.31 17.84
N SER A 123 0.60 -19.83 18.71
CA SER A 123 1.08 -19.14 19.92
C SER A 123 2.53 -19.45 20.29
N GLU A 124 3.32 -20.19 19.49
CA GLU A 124 4.68 -20.57 19.91
C GLU A 124 5.69 -20.80 18.76
N ILE A 125 5.82 -19.81 17.87
CA ILE A 125 7.08 -19.61 17.14
C ILE A 125 7.66 -18.26 17.59
N SER A 126 8.49 -18.35 18.63
CA SER A 126 9.32 -17.26 19.10
C SER A 126 10.12 -16.66 17.95
N SER A 127 10.17 -15.33 17.87
CA SER A 127 10.95 -14.62 16.87
C SER A 127 12.39 -15.15 16.83
N SER A 128 12.81 -15.65 15.67
CA SER A 128 14.12 -16.27 15.48
C SER A 128 15.24 -15.26 15.68
N LYS A 129 15.70 -15.22 16.93
CA LYS A 129 16.90 -14.64 17.54
C LYS A 129 18.04 -14.25 16.59
N TYR A 130 17.83 -13.16 15.83
CA TYR A 130 18.87 -12.31 15.28
C TYR A 130 18.70 -10.87 15.78
N CYS A 131 18.63 -10.73 17.11
CA CYS A 131 18.95 -9.45 17.72
C CYS A 131 20.43 -9.16 17.45
N CYS A 132 20.73 -8.04 16.79
CA CYS A 132 22.06 -7.44 16.85
C CYS A 132 22.28 -6.72 18.19
N ASP A 133 21.93 -7.38 19.30
CA ASP A 133 22.31 -6.98 20.66
C ASP A 133 23.79 -7.31 20.87
N THR A 134 24.65 -6.64 20.11
CA THR A 134 26.09 -6.64 20.34
C THR A 134 26.33 -5.79 21.58
N GLY A 135 26.27 -6.41 22.75
CA GLY A 135 26.34 -5.71 24.03
C GLY A 135 27.63 -4.89 24.19
N ASN A 136 27.52 -3.58 23.98
CA ASN A 136 28.51 -2.58 24.37
C ASN A 136 27.80 -1.41 25.05
N HIS A 137 27.97 -1.29 26.38
CA HIS A 137 27.53 -0.10 27.11
C HIS A 137 28.47 1.06 26.79
N GLY A 138 28.15 1.84 25.75
CA GLY A 138 29.05 2.87 25.21
C GLY A 138 28.38 3.99 24.40
N SER A 139 27.24 4.53 24.83
CA SER A 139 26.65 5.78 24.29
C SER A 139 26.55 5.84 22.75
N GLU A 140 26.03 4.81 22.10
CA GLU A 140 25.77 4.83 20.67
C GLU A 140 24.46 5.60 20.37
N ASP A 141 24.45 6.40 19.31
CA ASP A 141 23.26 7.13 18.86
C ASP A 141 22.21 6.15 18.32
N PHE A 142 20.92 6.49 18.45
CA PHE A 142 19.82 5.76 17.84
C PHE A 142 19.98 5.68 16.32
N LEU A 143 19.87 4.45 15.82
CA LEU A 143 19.96 4.11 14.41
C LEU A 143 18.56 3.88 13.84
N LEU A 144 18.10 4.77 12.98
CA LEU A 144 16.96 4.50 12.09
C LEU A 144 17.46 3.55 10.99
N VAL A 145 16.71 2.48 10.74
CA VAL A 145 16.96 1.55 9.63
C VAL A 145 15.74 1.52 8.72
N LEU A 146 15.96 1.69 7.42
CA LEU A 146 14.95 1.60 6.37
C LEU A 146 15.32 0.49 5.38
N ASP A 147 14.33 -0.20 4.83
CA ASP A 147 14.52 -1.14 3.73
C ASP A 147 14.92 -0.34 2.48
N CYS A 148 16.09 -0.66 1.91
CA CYS A 148 16.67 0.08 0.80
C CYS A 148 17.68 -0.82 0.07
N CYS A 149 17.53 -1.03 -1.24
CA CYS A 149 18.59 -1.64 -2.05
C CYS A 149 18.66 -0.96 -3.42
N ASP A 150 19.79 -1.05 -4.11
CA ASP A 150 19.96 -0.50 -5.46
C ASP A 150 19.59 0.99 -5.64
N LEU A 151 19.63 1.78 -4.56
CA LEU A 151 19.49 3.24 -4.60
C LEU A 151 20.86 3.90 -4.40
N SER A 152 21.03 5.11 -4.94
CA SER A 152 22.13 6.01 -4.61
C SER A 152 21.58 7.13 -3.74
N VAL A 153 21.81 7.04 -2.43
CA VAL A 153 21.44 8.11 -1.48
C VAL A 153 22.52 9.19 -1.54
N LEU A 154 22.10 10.44 -1.77
CA LEU A 154 22.97 11.58 -2.02
C LEU A 154 23.07 12.49 -0.80
N LYS A 155 21.95 12.66 -0.08
CA LYS A 155 21.85 13.50 1.11
C LYS A 155 20.76 13.00 2.05
N VAL A 156 20.97 13.12 3.36
CA VAL A 156 19.92 12.99 4.37
C VAL A 156 19.98 14.20 5.30
N GLU A 157 18.84 14.82 5.59
CA GLU A 157 18.75 15.99 6.46
C GLU A 157 17.45 16.01 7.29
N GLU A 158 17.50 16.62 8.47
CA GLU A 158 16.32 16.92 9.29
C GLU A 158 15.58 18.13 8.71
N VAL A 159 14.25 18.02 8.60
CA VAL A 159 13.38 19.07 8.03
C VAL A 159 12.95 20.05 9.13
N ASP A 160 13.13 21.36 8.91
CA ASP A 160 12.72 22.37 9.88
C ASP A 160 11.23 22.71 9.81
N VAL A 161 10.40 21.76 10.23
CA VAL A 161 8.93 21.91 10.25
C VAL A 161 8.46 23.13 11.06
N ALA A 162 9.26 23.63 12.01
CA ALA A 162 8.90 24.80 12.82
C ALA A 162 8.97 26.13 12.05
N THR A 163 9.61 26.15 10.87
CA THR A 163 9.68 27.34 10.00
C THR A 163 8.46 27.50 9.08
N VAL A 164 7.58 26.49 9.01
CA VAL A 164 6.42 26.48 8.11
C VAL A 164 5.33 27.43 8.62
N PRO A 165 4.88 28.43 7.84
CA PRO A 165 3.85 29.36 8.30
C PRO A 165 2.53 28.64 8.62
N GLY A 166 1.86 28.97 9.73
CA GLY A 166 0.59 28.31 10.10
C GLY A 166 0.75 26.91 10.71
N ILE A 167 1.97 26.48 11.02
CA ILE A 167 2.27 25.22 11.71
C ILE A 167 2.19 25.38 13.24
N GLU A 168 2.29 26.62 13.73
CA GLU A 168 2.27 26.99 15.14
C GLU A 168 0.99 26.53 15.87
N LYS A 169 -0.10 26.31 15.14
CA LYS A 169 -1.34 25.69 15.63
C LYS A 169 -1.16 24.29 16.23
N PHE A 170 -0.07 23.59 15.88
CA PHE A 170 0.31 22.29 16.43
C PHE A 170 1.18 22.39 17.71
N THR A 171 1.53 23.61 18.15
CA THR A 171 2.32 23.81 19.37
C THR A 171 1.43 23.79 20.61
N ARG A 172 1.26 22.61 21.21
CA ARG A 172 0.37 22.38 22.36
C ARG A 172 0.85 23.01 23.68
N SER A 173 2.11 23.46 23.75
CA SER A 173 2.80 23.81 24.99
C SER A 173 3.85 24.92 24.76
N PRO A 174 3.75 26.08 25.45
CA PRO A 174 4.80 27.10 25.44
C PRO A 174 5.98 26.78 26.37
N LYS A 175 6.09 25.54 26.89
CA LYS A 175 7.12 25.14 27.87
C LYS A 175 8.32 24.40 27.27
N LEU A 176 8.30 24.05 25.99
CA LEU A 176 9.46 23.43 25.35
C LEU A 176 10.51 24.49 25.06
N THR A 177 11.68 24.36 25.70
CA THR A 177 12.85 25.22 25.49
C THR A 177 13.82 24.68 24.45
N VAL A 178 13.68 23.41 24.05
CA VAL A 178 14.55 22.74 23.08
C VAL A 178 13.88 22.68 21.70
N VAL A 179 14.54 23.24 20.68
CA VAL A 179 13.97 23.38 19.33
C VAL A 179 13.70 22.02 18.66
N SER A 180 14.52 21.00 18.89
CA SER A 180 14.30 19.66 18.32
C SER A 180 13.07 18.95 18.91
N GLU A 181 12.85 19.06 20.22
CA GLU A 181 11.64 18.55 20.86
C GLU A 181 10.38 19.20 20.27
N LEU A 182 10.44 20.51 19.97
CA LEU A 182 9.33 21.26 19.39
C LEU A 182 9.01 20.76 17.97
N ARG A 183 10.02 20.47 17.15
CA ARG A 183 9.83 19.86 15.82
C ARG A 183 9.18 18.48 15.92
N ASN A 184 9.67 17.62 16.80
CA ASN A 184 9.11 16.28 17.01
C ASN A 184 7.65 16.33 17.52
N GLN A 185 7.31 17.29 18.38
CA GLN A 185 5.94 17.52 18.84
C GLN A 185 5.02 18.01 17.71
N ILE A 186 5.48 18.95 16.87
CA ILE A 186 4.72 19.43 15.71
C ILE A 186 4.38 18.28 14.75
N VAL A 187 5.36 17.42 14.43
CA VAL A 187 5.12 16.26 13.57
C VAL A 187 4.16 15.28 14.23
N HIS A 188 4.30 15.01 15.53
CA HIS A 188 3.40 14.10 16.24
C HIS A 188 1.94 14.57 16.16
N GLU A 189 1.64 15.84 16.50
CA GLU A 189 0.28 16.38 16.41
C GLU A 189 -0.26 16.35 14.97
N LEU A 190 0.57 16.66 13.97
CA LEU A 190 0.23 16.59 12.55
C LEU A 190 -0.12 15.15 12.11
N VAL A 191 0.68 14.17 12.53
CA VAL A 191 0.48 12.75 12.24
C VAL A 191 -0.78 12.20 12.93
N THR A 192 -1.07 12.67 14.15
CA THR A 192 -2.28 12.29 14.92
C THR A 192 -3.52 13.11 14.58
N LEU A 193 -3.51 13.90 13.50
CA LEU A 193 -4.72 14.61 13.07
C LEU A 193 -5.86 13.61 12.76
N PRO A 194 -7.12 13.91 13.19
CA PRO A 194 -8.26 13.08 12.85
C PRO A 194 -8.49 12.97 11.34
N ALA A 195 -8.98 11.82 10.89
CA ALA A 195 -9.09 11.48 9.47
C ALA A 195 -10.00 12.42 8.65
N ASP A 196 -10.95 13.13 9.25
CA ASP A 196 -11.78 14.11 8.54
C ASP A 196 -10.98 15.35 8.09
N ARG A 197 -9.88 15.66 8.77
CA ARG A 197 -8.94 16.76 8.48
C ARG A 197 -7.81 16.37 7.51
N TRP A 198 -7.88 15.23 6.84
CA TRP A 198 -6.86 14.74 5.90
C TRP A 198 -6.37 15.79 4.88
N ARG A 199 -7.24 16.67 4.37
CA ARG A 199 -6.84 17.72 3.41
C ARG A 199 -5.87 18.73 4.02
N GLU A 200 -6.13 19.13 5.27
CA GLU A 200 -5.24 19.99 6.04
C GLU A 200 -3.94 19.26 6.38
N GLN A 201 -4.02 17.96 6.65
CA GLN A 201 -2.87 17.11 6.92
C GLN A 201 -1.92 17.03 5.70
N LEU A 202 -2.46 16.70 4.50
CA LEU A 202 -1.69 16.66 3.25
C LEU A 202 -1.07 18.02 2.89
N ASP A 203 -1.83 19.11 3.02
CA ASP A 203 -1.30 20.47 2.82
C ASP A 203 -0.16 20.78 3.79
N CYS A 204 -0.28 20.42 5.07
CA CYS A 204 0.80 20.60 6.04
C CYS A 204 2.02 19.73 5.69
N TYR A 205 1.85 18.46 5.28
CA TYR A 205 2.95 17.62 4.81
C TYR A 205 3.64 18.20 3.56
N ALA A 206 2.87 18.76 2.62
CA ALA A 206 3.40 19.36 1.39
C ALA A 206 4.21 20.63 1.71
N ARG A 207 3.72 21.49 2.61
CA ARG A 207 4.43 22.70 3.03
C ARG A 207 5.68 22.36 3.87
N CYS A 208 5.59 21.33 4.73
CA CYS A 208 6.76 20.79 5.43
C CYS A 208 7.80 20.18 4.48
N SER A 209 7.40 19.49 3.41
CA SER A 209 8.36 18.89 2.47
C SER A 209 9.22 19.94 1.74
N GLN A 210 8.73 21.18 1.62
CA GLN A 210 9.43 22.32 1.04
C GLN A 210 10.19 23.19 2.07
N ALA A 211 10.12 22.88 3.37
CA ALA A 211 10.81 23.64 4.42
C ALA A 211 12.34 23.44 4.34
N PRO A 212 13.17 24.40 4.77
CA PRO A 212 14.63 24.23 4.80
C PRO A 212 15.05 23.03 5.67
N GLY A 213 16.19 22.42 5.33
CA GLY A 213 16.88 21.50 6.23
C GLY A 213 17.57 22.27 7.36
N CYS A 214 17.51 21.76 8.59
CA CYS A 214 18.14 22.36 9.78
C CYS A 214 19.32 21.56 10.35
N GLY A 215 19.71 20.47 9.70
CA GLY A 215 20.90 19.69 10.04
C GLY A 215 21.04 18.48 9.13
N GLU A 216 22.25 18.22 8.64
CA GLU A 216 22.54 17.00 7.90
C GLU A 216 22.65 15.81 8.86
N LEU A 217 22.17 14.64 8.43
CA LEU A 217 22.19 13.41 9.21
C LEU A 217 23.25 12.47 8.66
N LEU A 218 23.94 11.76 9.54
CA LEU A 218 24.92 10.77 9.13
C LEU A 218 24.18 9.53 8.63
N PHE A 219 24.54 9.05 7.45
CA PHE A 219 23.94 7.85 6.87
C PHE A 219 25.00 6.91 6.28
N ASP A 220 24.63 5.63 6.20
CA ASP A 220 25.37 4.58 5.49
C ASP A 220 24.36 3.71 4.72
N THR A 221 24.79 3.10 3.62
CA THR A 221 23.96 2.21 2.79
C THR A 221 24.65 0.88 2.61
N ASP A 222 24.07 -0.17 3.17
CA ASP A 222 24.49 -1.55 2.92
C ASP A 222 23.69 -2.17 1.75
N THR A 223 23.81 -3.48 1.58
CA THR A 223 23.16 -4.25 0.52
C THR A 223 21.63 -4.23 0.57
N TRP A 224 21.04 -4.06 1.76
CA TRP A 224 19.60 -4.22 2.02
C TRP A 224 18.97 -3.11 2.87
N SER A 225 19.77 -2.21 3.44
CA SER A 225 19.27 -1.13 4.29
C SER A 225 19.95 0.23 4.07
N LEU A 226 19.19 1.28 4.38
CA LEU A 226 19.70 2.63 4.62
C LEU A 226 19.67 2.87 6.12
N GLN A 227 20.85 3.08 6.71
CA GLN A 227 21.04 3.31 8.13
C GLN A 227 21.29 4.80 8.37
N ILE A 228 20.54 5.44 9.26
CA ILE A 228 20.58 6.90 9.50
C ILE A 228 20.69 7.16 11.01
N ARG A 229 21.60 8.03 11.42
CA ARG A 229 21.82 8.41 12.82
C ARG A 229 21.99 9.92 12.98
N LYS A 230 21.68 10.41 14.18
CA LYS A 230 21.85 11.82 14.58
C LYS A 230 22.64 11.88 15.89
N THR A 231 23.75 12.61 15.89
CA THR A 231 24.58 12.80 17.09
C THR A 231 23.76 13.35 18.25
N GLY A 232 23.74 12.62 19.38
CA GLY A 232 23.04 12.98 20.60
C GLY A 232 21.58 12.54 20.68
N ALA A 233 21.01 11.93 19.63
CA ALA A 233 19.69 11.31 19.70
C ALA A 233 19.86 9.85 20.16
N GLN A 234 19.60 9.54 21.43
CA GLN A 234 19.86 8.21 22.00
C GLN A 234 18.68 7.24 21.88
N THR A 235 17.46 7.75 21.70
CA THR A 235 16.24 6.94 21.57
C THR A 235 15.38 7.37 20.38
N ALA A 236 14.44 6.52 19.97
CA ALA A 236 13.54 6.81 18.84
C ALA A 236 12.73 8.13 19.00
N PRO A 237 12.22 8.50 20.19
CA PRO A 237 11.63 9.83 20.43
C PRO A 237 12.59 11.04 20.29
N ASP A 238 13.90 10.83 20.44
CA ASP A 238 14.93 11.88 20.29
C ASP A 238 15.36 12.04 18.83
N PHE A 239 15.13 11.01 18.01
CA PHE A 239 15.43 11.01 16.58
C PHE A 239 14.47 11.95 15.82
N PRO A 240 14.90 12.61 14.73
CA PRO A 240 14.03 13.54 14.01
C PRO A 240 12.78 12.88 13.42
N HIS A 241 11.60 13.40 13.76
CA HIS A 241 10.33 12.90 13.24
C HIS A 241 10.02 13.35 11.79
N ALA A 242 10.79 14.27 11.21
CA ALA A 242 10.73 14.61 9.79
C ALA A 242 12.13 14.67 9.19
N ILE A 243 12.42 13.79 8.22
CA ILE A 243 13.69 13.78 7.47
C ILE A 243 13.44 13.82 5.97
N ARG A 244 14.34 14.48 5.25
CA ARG A 244 14.40 14.49 3.79
C ARG A 244 15.59 13.66 3.33
N ILE A 245 15.34 12.76 2.38
CA ILE A 245 16.35 11.96 1.72
C ILE A 245 16.37 12.35 0.25
N GLN A 246 17.51 12.82 -0.25
CA GLN A 246 17.75 13.01 -1.68
C GLN A 246 18.40 11.73 -2.23
N TYR A 247 17.85 11.18 -3.31
CA TYR A 247 18.29 9.90 -3.84
C TYR A 247 17.98 9.75 -5.33
N ARG A 248 18.54 8.70 -5.93
CA ARG A 248 18.21 8.23 -7.27
C ARG A 248 18.26 6.72 -7.39
N THR A 249 17.40 6.15 -8.22
CA THR A 249 17.41 4.71 -8.56
C THR A 249 18.67 4.33 -9.34
N LYS A 250 19.21 3.13 -9.13
CA LYS A 250 20.26 2.57 -10.00
C LYS A 250 19.65 1.64 -11.06
N PRO A 251 20.22 1.52 -12.27
CA PRO A 251 19.72 0.62 -13.32
C PRO A 251 19.68 -0.88 -12.95
N GLN A 252 20.41 -1.30 -11.90
CA GLN A 252 20.37 -2.66 -11.37
C GLN A 252 19.12 -2.95 -10.51
N GLY A 253 18.43 -1.90 -10.04
CA GLY A 253 17.30 -1.99 -9.12
C GLY A 253 16.07 -2.62 -9.75
N ARG A 254 15.62 -3.74 -9.16
CA ARG A 254 14.54 -4.57 -9.73
C ARG A 254 13.14 -3.95 -9.66
N SER A 255 12.97 -2.82 -8.98
CA SER A 255 11.67 -2.17 -8.84
C SER A 255 11.19 -1.48 -10.12
N VAL A 256 12.12 -1.02 -10.97
CA VAL A 256 11.82 -0.15 -12.13
C VAL A 256 12.13 -0.91 -13.41
N THR A 257 11.16 -1.01 -14.32
CA THR A 257 11.37 -1.64 -15.64
C THR A 257 11.25 -0.59 -16.73
N TRP A 258 12.38 -0.23 -17.33
CA TRP A 258 12.46 0.60 -18.54
C TRP A 258 12.29 -0.28 -19.77
N THR A 259 11.36 0.06 -20.67
CA THR A 259 11.03 -0.74 -21.85
C THR A 259 10.38 0.12 -22.94
N SER A 260 9.80 -0.52 -23.96
CA SER A 260 8.95 0.12 -24.97
C SER A 260 7.53 -0.44 -24.98
N ASP A 261 6.57 0.39 -25.36
CA ASP A 261 5.17 0.02 -25.55
C ASP A 261 4.96 -0.83 -26.82
N GLN A 262 3.71 -1.28 -27.01
CA GLN A 262 3.27 -2.06 -28.17
C GLN A 262 3.41 -1.32 -29.52
N SER A 263 3.82 -0.04 -29.54
CA SER A 263 4.17 0.74 -30.73
C SER A 263 5.67 1.08 -30.82
N GLY A 264 6.52 0.57 -29.92
CA GLY A 264 7.94 0.89 -29.86
C GLY A 264 8.27 2.27 -29.25
N ARG A 265 7.35 2.91 -28.52
CA ARG A 265 7.63 4.16 -27.78
C ARG A 265 8.13 3.86 -26.37
N PRO A 266 9.08 4.62 -25.82
CA PRO A 266 9.60 4.38 -24.47
C PRO A 266 8.51 4.50 -23.40
N CYS A 267 8.57 3.61 -22.41
CA CYS A 267 7.76 3.67 -21.20
C CYS A 267 8.48 2.99 -20.02
N VAL A 268 8.10 3.36 -18.81
CA VAL A 268 8.61 2.80 -17.55
C VAL A 268 7.46 2.46 -16.62
N TYR A 269 7.58 1.39 -15.83
CA TYR A 269 6.62 1.03 -14.79
C TYR A 269 7.32 0.39 -13.59
N THR A 270 6.66 0.39 -12.42
CA THR A 270 7.20 -0.20 -11.19
C THR A 270 6.51 -1.48 -10.74
N MET A 271 7.30 -2.43 -10.23
CA MET A 271 6.92 -3.78 -9.83
C MET A 271 7.21 -4.00 -8.33
N GLY A 272 6.53 -3.25 -7.46
CA GLY A 272 6.83 -3.14 -6.03
C GLY A 272 6.49 -4.35 -5.16
N SER A 273 5.58 -5.23 -5.61
CA SER A 273 5.21 -6.44 -4.86
C SER A 273 6.22 -7.58 -5.09
N PRO A 274 6.58 -8.37 -4.07
CA PRO A 274 6.11 -8.27 -2.68
C PRO A 274 6.83 -7.19 -1.85
N ILE A 275 8.12 -6.96 -2.10
CA ILE A 275 9.02 -6.11 -1.29
C ILE A 275 10.07 -5.35 -2.13
N ASN A 276 9.78 -5.14 -3.42
CA ASN A 276 10.72 -4.55 -4.37
C ASN A 276 10.79 -3.02 -4.28
N ASN A 277 9.82 -2.34 -3.67
CA ASN A 277 9.77 -0.87 -3.64
C ASN A 277 10.92 -0.25 -2.82
N ARG A 278 11.62 -1.03 -1.99
CA ARG A 278 12.97 -0.72 -1.46
C ARG A 278 14.01 -0.29 -2.52
N ALA A 279 13.82 -0.68 -3.79
CA ALA A 279 14.64 -0.28 -4.95
C ALA A 279 13.98 0.81 -5.82
N LEU A 280 12.92 1.45 -5.31
CA LEU A 280 12.30 2.65 -5.84
C LEU A 280 12.42 3.84 -4.86
N PHE A 281 12.29 3.60 -3.56
CA PHE A 281 12.48 4.59 -2.50
C PHE A 281 12.84 3.90 -1.16
N PRO A 282 13.61 4.55 -0.26
CA PRO A 282 13.86 4.01 1.08
C PRO A 282 12.55 3.97 1.89
N CYS A 283 12.21 2.80 2.42
CA CYS A 283 10.87 2.55 2.95
C CYS A 283 10.87 1.60 4.17
N GLN A 284 9.66 1.24 4.61
CA GLN A 284 9.43 0.14 5.54
C GLN A 284 8.47 -0.84 4.83
N GLU A 285 8.99 -1.96 4.33
CA GLU A 285 8.21 -2.98 3.59
C GLU A 285 7.33 -3.91 4.48
N PRO A 286 7.60 -4.18 5.77
CA PRO A 286 6.75 -5.06 6.58
C PRO A 286 5.29 -4.58 6.62
N PRO A 287 4.27 -5.48 6.48
CA PRO A 287 2.86 -5.08 6.47
C PRO A 287 2.36 -4.32 7.70
N VAL A 288 3.10 -4.35 8.83
CA VAL A 288 2.82 -3.55 10.02
C VAL A 288 3.10 -2.04 9.83
N ALA A 289 3.94 -1.68 8.86
CA ALA A 289 4.35 -0.30 8.55
C ALA A 289 3.50 0.35 7.44
N MET A 290 2.18 0.21 7.54
CA MET A 290 1.25 0.92 6.65
C MET A 290 1.36 2.44 6.82
N SER A 291 1.45 3.15 5.69
CA SER A 291 1.59 4.60 5.64
C SER A 291 0.66 5.21 4.60
N THR A 292 0.31 6.47 4.79
CA THR A 292 -0.27 7.31 3.73
C THR A 292 0.86 7.88 2.86
N TRP A 293 0.54 8.42 1.68
CA TRP A 293 1.56 9.08 0.86
C TRP A 293 0.98 10.16 -0.05
N GLN A 294 1.84 11.07 -0.49
CA GLN A 294 1.58 11.94 -1.64
C GLN A 294 2.84 12.04 -2.49
N ALA A 295 2.67 12.17 -3.80
CA ALA A 295 3.75 12.15 -4.76
C ALA A 295 3.52 13.22 -5.84
N THR A 296 4.55 14.00 -6.11
CA THR A 296 4.65 14.83 -7.31
C THR A 296 5.67 14.20 -8.24
N VAL A 297 5.26 13.88 -9.46
CA VAL A 297 6.12 13.24 -10.47
C VAL A 297 6.20 14.14 -11.70
N ARG A 298 7.42 14.41 -12.15
CA ARG A 298 7.75 15.20 -13.34
C ARG A 298 8.26 14.29 -14.46
N ALA A 299 7.76 14.53 -15.66
CA ALA A 299 8.17 13.84 -16.88
C ALA A 299 7.98 14.77 -18.10
N ALA A 300 8.59 14.43 -19.23
CA ALA A 300 8.37 15.18 -20.48
C ALA A 300 6.88 15.21 -20.85
N ALA A 301 6.39 16.35 -21.35
CA ALA A 301 4.96 16.59 -21.59
C ALA A 301 4.31 15.72 -22.69
N SER A 302 5.12 14.94 -23.42
CA SER A 302 4.68 13.90 -24.38
C SER A 302 4.22 12.60 -23.70
N PHE A 303 4.47 12.43 -22.41
CA PHE A 303 4.08 11.27 -21.62
C PHE A 303 2.88 11.54 -20.72
N VAL A 304 2.26 10.46 -20.24
CA VAL A 304 1.29 10.46 -19.14
C VAL A 304 1.91 9.72 -17.96
N VAL A 305 1.84 10.30 -16.77
CA VAL A 305 2.13 9.61 -15.50
C VAL A 305 0.84 9.03 -14.93
N LEU A 306 0.93 7.80 -14.41
CA LEU A 306 -0.11 7.13 -13.64
C LEU A 306 0.49 6.57 -12.35
N MET A 307 -0.26 6.67 -11.25
CA MET A 307 0.10 6.15 -9.92
C MET A 307 -1.15 5.59 -9.22
N SER A 308 -0.95 4.82 -8.16
CA SER A 308 -2.00 4.20 -7.34
C SER A 308 -2.60 5.16 -6.30
N GLY A 309 -2.90 6.41 -6.67
CA GLY A 309 -3.34 7.48 -5.76
C GLY A 309 -4.70 8.11 -6.07
N GLU A 310 -5.51 8.35 -5.04
CA GLU A 310 -6.99 8.41 -4.98
C GLU A 310 -7.65 9.49 -5.86
N ASN A 311 -6.85 10.37 -6.43
CA ASN A 311 -7.26 11.50 -7.23
C ASN A 311 -6.92 11.32 -8.71
N SER A 312 -7.84 11.74 -9.58
CA SER A 312 -7.58 11.86 -11.01
C SER A 312 -6.69 13.08 -11.29
N ALA A 313 -5.37 12.90 -11.11
CA ALA A 313 -4.37 13.90 -11.42
C ALA A 313 -4.50 14.40 -12.87
N LYS A 314 -4.33 15.71 -13.06
CA LYS A 314 -4.22 16.35 -14.38
C LYS A 314 -2.79 16.89 -14.53
N PRO A 315 -2.19 16.82 -15.72
CA PRO A 315 -0.89 17.41 -15.95
C PRO A 315 -0.94 18.92 -15.72
N THR A 316 -0.05 19.42 -14.87
CA THR A 316 0.27 20.85 -14.80
C THR A 316 1.50 21.07 -15.66
N GLN A 317 1.40 21.89 -16.71
CA GLN A 317 2.58 22.19 -17.53
C GLN A 317 3.60 22.99 -16.74
N LEU A 318 4.85 22.56 -16.80
CA LEU A 318 6.00 23.27 -16.29
C LEU A 318 6.68 24.04 -17.45
N ARG A 319 7.76 24.75 -17.12
CA ARG A 319 8.65 25.30 -18.14
C ARG A 319 9.43 24.15 -18.80
N GLU A 320 10.14 24.46 -19.90
CA GLU A 320 11.10 23.54 -20.53
C GLU A 320 10.52 22.25 -21.12
N GLY A 321 9.20 22.17 -21.35
CA GLY A 321 8.57 21.03 -22.01
C GLY A 321 8.26 19.84 -21.10
N TYR A 322 8.38 20.02 -19.79
CA TYR A 322 7.97 19.06 -18.78
C TYR A 322 6.54 19.31 -18.29
N SER A 323 5.94 18.31 -17.64
CA SER A 323 4.69 18.44 -16.89
C SER A 323 4.82 17.72 -15.55
N SER A 324 4.03 18.15 -14.57
CA SER A 324 3.94 17.52 -13.26
C SER A 324 2.54 16.94 -13.02
N TRP A 325 2.52 15.78 -12.36
CA TRP A 325 1.32 15.12 -11.88
C TRP A 325 1.43 14.96 -10.38
N HIS A 326 0.37 15.30 -9.65
CA HIS A 326 0.30 15.17 -8.20
C HIS A 326 -0.74 14.13 -7.80
N TYR A 327 -0.34 13.16 -6.99
CA TYR A 327 -1.15 12.04 -6.50
C TYR A 327 -1.07 11.93 -4.98
N TYR A 328 -2.12 11.42 -4.33
CA TYR A 328 -2.10 11.10 -2.89
C TYR A 328 -2.92 9.86 -2.55
N VAL A 329 -2.65 9.23 -1.40
CA VAL A 329 -3.48 8.20 -0.78
C VAL A 329 -3.70 8.57 0.69
N THR A 330 -4.95 8.59 1.12
CA THR A 330 -5.38 8.87 2.50
C THR A 330 -5.59 7.59 3.31
N MET A 331 -5.82 6.45 2.66
CA MET A 331 -5.80 5.13 3.29
C MET A 331 -4.36 4.70 3.64
N PRO A 332 -4.04 4.28 4.88
CA PRO A 332 -2.72 3.72 5.18
C PRO A 332 -2.51 2.39 4.45
N MET A 333 -1.49 2.31 3.59
CA MET A 333 -1.19 1.13 2.77
C MET A 333 0.28 0.67 2.95
N PRO A 334 0.60 -0.61 2.70
CA PRO A 334 1.99 -1.09 2.65
C PRO A 334 2.81 -0.41 1.54
N ALA A 335 4.12 -0.24 1.75
CA ALA A 335 5.01 0.41 0.78
C ALA A 335 4.96 -0.24 -0.62
N SER A 336 4.89 -1.57 -0.69
CA SER A 336 4.73 -2.36 -1.93
C SER A 336 3.51 -2.01 -2.80
N THR A 337 2.53 -1.25 -2.28
CA THR A 337 1.35 -0.81 -3.06
C THR A 337 1.61 0.42 -3.93
N LEU A 338 2.66 1.22 -3.69
CA LEU A 338 2.96 2.43 -4.47
C LEU A 338 3.43 2.10 -5.90
N THR A 339 2.63 2.43 -6.93
CA THR A 339 3.05 2.36 -8.36
C THR A 339 3.51 3.70 -8.89
N ILE A 340 4.44 3.64 -9.84
CA ILE A 340 4.63 4.66 -10.86
C ILE A 340 4.59 3.96 -12.22
N ALA A 341 3.90 4.55 -13.19
CA ALA A 341 4.00 4.19 -14.60
C ALA A 341 4.02 5.47 -15.44
N VAL A 342 4.96 5.57 -16.38
CA VAL A 342 5.12 6.73 -17.27
C VAL A 342 5.30 6.25 -18.71
N GLY A 343 4.50 6.78 -19.63
CA GLY A 343 4.54 6.33 -21.02
C GLY A 343 3.59 7.09 -21.94
N SER A 344 3.67 6.80 -23.24
CA SER A 344 2.84 7.45 -24.27
C SER A 344 1.51 6.72 -24.44
N TRP A 345 0.66 6.85 -23.42
CA TRP A 345 -0.66 6.22 -23.35
C TRP A 345 -1.79 7.23 -23.51
N THR A 346 -2.97 6.74 -23.88
CA THR A 346 -4.18 7.56 -24.04
C THR A 346 -5.33 6.95 -23.26
N GLU A 347 -6.14 7.81 -22.64
CA GLU A 347 -7.41 7.44 -22.01
C GLU A 347 -8.40 6.97 -23.09
N MET A 348 -8.70 5.68 -23.10
CA MET A 348 -9.65 5.06 -24.02
C MET A 348 -11.07 5.40 -23.58
N LYS A 349 -11.72 6.28 -24.32
CA LYS A 349 -13.12 6.67 -24.10
C LYS A 349 -14.03 5.86 -25.02
N PRO A 350 -15.19 5.37 -24.55
CA PRO A 350 -16.17 4.71 -25.42
C PRO A 350 -16.49 5.60 -26.62
N GLU A 351 -16.48 5.02 -27.82
CA GLU A 351 -16.94 5.74 -28.99
C GLU A 351 -18.43 6.09 -28.82
N THR A 352 -18.77 7.36 -29.06
CA THR A 352 -20.15 7.83 -28.95
C THR A 352 -20.99 7.23 -30.07
N CYS A 353 -21.60 6.08 -29.80
CA CYS A 353 -22.64 5.53 -30.67
C CYS A 353 -23.74 6.58 -30.87
N SER A 354 -24.16 6.76 -32.12
CA SER A 354 -25.43 7.40 -32.45
C SER A 354 -26.58 6.72 -31.69
N SER A 355 -27.60 7.49 -31.32
CA SER A 355 -28.50 7.27 -30.16
C SER A 355 -29.36 6.00 -30.08
N ASN A 356 -29.14 4.96 -30.89
CA ASN A 356 -30.12 3.89 -31.10
C ASN A 356 -29.79 2.54 -30.42
N ASP A 357 -28.55 2.26 -30.02
CA ASP A 357 -28.19 0.95 -29.42
C ASP A 357 -28.25 0.90 -27.88
N LEU A 358 -28.36 2.06 -27.20
CA LEU A 358 -28.40 2.14 -25.73
C LEU A 358 -29.67 1.53 -25.09
N ALA A 359 -30.65 1.12 -25.90
CA ALA A 359 -31.86 0.44 -25.42
C ALA A 359 -31.63 -1.06 -25.09
N ALA A 360 -30.63 -1.71 -25.68
CA ALA A 360 -30.45 -3.16 -25.55
C ALA A 360 -29.68 -3.60 -24.28
N ALA A 361 -28.89 -2.70 -23.68
CA ALA A 361 -28.04 -3.01 -22.52
C ALA A 361 -28.74 -2.78 -21.15
N ARG A 362 -29.94 -2.20 -21.13
CA ARG A 362 -30.75 -2.06 -19.90
C ARG A 362 -31.53 -3.34 -19.59
N ARG A 363 -30.82 -4.42 -19.26
CA ARG A 363 -31.40 -5.39 -18.32
C ARG A 363 -31.39 -4.74 -16.94
N SER A 364 -32.50 -4.10 -16.61
CA SER A 364 -32.80 -3.70 -15.24
C SER A 364 -32.91 -4.97 -14.40
N PHE A 365 -31.82 -5.32 -13.71
CA PHE A 365 -31.94 -6.12 -12.51
C PHE A 365 -32.84 -5.34 -11.56
N SER A 366 -33.88 -5.99 -11.04
CA SER A 366 -34.67 -5.42 -9.95
C SER A 366 -33.74 -5.08 -8.80
N PRO A 367 -33.88 -3.92 -8.13
CA PRO A 367 -33.08 -3.66 -6.95
C PRO A 367 -33.38 -4.75 -5.93
N SER A 368 -32.43 -5.67 -5.73
CA SER A 368 -32.42 -6.53 -4.56
C SER A 368 -32.38 -5.61 -3.34
N GLU A 369 -33.11 -5.96 -2.29
CA GLU A 369 -33.18 -5.18 -1.06
C GLU A 369 -31.78 -4.69 -0.68
N ALA A 370 -31.61 -3.37 -0.64
CA ALA A 370 -30.33 -2.76 -0.33
C ALA A 370 -29.97 -3.14 1.11
N ASP A 371 -29.18 -4.20 1.25
CA ASP A 371 -28.81 -4.76 2.54
C ASP A 371 -27.95 -3.71 3.25
N PHE A 372 -28.54 -3.02 4.23
CA PHE A 372 -27.97 -1.88 4.96
C PHE A 372 -26.82 -2.33 5.89
N ARG A 373 -25.82 -3.01 5.34
CA ARG A 373 -24.64 -3.45 6.06
C ARG A 373 -23.75 -2.23 6.32
N CYS A 374 -23.51 -1.98 7.60
CA CYS A 374 -22.65 -0.94 8.17
C CYS A 374 -23.20 0.50 8.21
N ILE A 375 -24.37 0.69 8.84
CA ILE A 375 -24.49 1.80 9.82
C ILE A 375 -23.71 1.39 11.08
N GLY A 376 -22.39 1.52 11.06
CA GLY A 376 -21.54 1.06 12.15
C GLY A 376 -20.10 1.58 12.07
N VAL A 377 -19.42 1.59 13.22
CA VAL A 377 -18.00 1.95 13.30
C VAL A 377 -17.17 0.86 12.62
N CYS A 378 -16.35 1.26 11.66
CA CYS A 378 -15.44 0.38 10.94
C CYS A 378 -14.23 -0.02 11.81
N GLY A 379 -13.85 -1.30 11.79
CA GLY A 379 -12.75 -1.83 12.62
C GLY A 379 -11.33 -1.59 12.07
N HIS A 380 -11.16 -0.69 11.09
CA HIS A 380 -9.86 -0.37 10.49
C HIS A 380 -9.24 0.90 11.09
N VAL A 381 -7.98 1.17 10.78
CA VAL A 381 -7.28 2.43 11.13
C VAL A 381 -8.08 3.63 10.61
N GLU A 382 -8.05 4.77 11.31
CA GLU A 382 -8.75 5.98 10.86
C GLU A 382 -8.24 6.47 9.49
N TYR A 383 -9.15 6.61 8.53
CA TYR A 383 -8.97 7.31 7.25
C TYR A 383 -10.36 7.72 6.71
N PRO A 384 -10.47 8.52 5.64
CA PRO A 384 -11.73 8.91 4.98
C PRO A 384 -12.52 7.72 4.39
N CYS A 385 -13.17 6.95 5.25
CA CYS A 385 -13.80 5.67 4.91
C CYS A 385 -14.94 5.80 3.87
N ARG A 386 -14.80 5.14 2.71
CA ARG A 386 -15.87 5.10 1.70
C ARG A 386 -17.13 4.39 2.18
N PHE A 387 -17.01 3.36 3.03
CA PHE A 387 -18.17 2.63 3.57
C PHE A 387 -19.09 3.50 4.44
N GLN A 388 -18.57 4.60 5.01
CA GLN A 388 -19.36 5.56 5.79
C GLN A 388 -20.00 6.66 4.92
N ASN A 389 -19.72 6.69 3.62
CA ASN A 389 -20.19 7.73 2.72
C ASN A 389 -21.40 7.24 1.90
N ALA A 390 -22.58 7.80 2.18
CA ALA A 390 -23.85 7.43 1.53
C ALA A 390 -23.86 7.53 -0.01
N SER A 391 -23.02 8.39 -0.62
CA SER A 391 -22.89 8.46 -2.08
C SER A 391 -21.97 7.38 -2.65
N ALA A 392 -21.07 6.82 -1.84
CA ALA A 392 -20.25 5.68 -2.20
C ALA A 392 -21.00 4.35 -2.00
N THR A 393 -21.82 4.23 -0.96
CA THR A 393 -22.60 3.00 -0.68
C THR A 393 -23.71 2.73 -1.69
N THR A 394 -24.06 3.72 -2.51
CA THR A 394 -25.03 3.60 -3.61
C THR A 394 -24.36 3.50 -4.98
N GLN A 395 -23.02 3.45 -5.03
CA GLN A 395 -22.26 3.44 -6.28
C GLN A 395 -21.95 2.01 -6.76
N GLU A 396 -22.88 1.43 -7.52
CA GLU A 396 -22.71 0.11 -8.14
C GLU A 396 -21.50 0.01 -9.08
N ILE A 397 -21.18 1.09 -9.79
CA ILE A 397 -20.04 1.16 -10.72
C ILE A 397 -19.19 2.36 -10.33
N ILE A 398 -17.98 2.09 -9.85
CA ILE A 398 -16.98 3.13 -9.56
C ILE A 398 -16.50 3.84 -10.84
N PRO A 399 -16.05 5.10 -10.73
CA PRO A 399 -15.49 5.81 -11.87
C PRO A 399 -14.23 5.10 -12.31
N HIS A 400 -14.18 4.67 -13.57
CA HIS A 400 -13.06 3.91 -14.09
C HIS A 400 -12.55 4.49 -15.40
N ARG A 401 -11.26 4.26 -15.68
CA ARG A 401 -10.58 4.72 -16.90
C ARG A 401 -9.66 3.63 -17.42
N VAL A 402 -9.57 3.48 -18.73
CA VAL A 402 -8.63 2.54 -19.37
C VAL A 402 -7.57 3.35 -20.10
N PHE A 403 -6.30 3.08 -19.80
CA PHE A 403 -5.14 3.68 -20.45
C PHE A 403 -4.41 2.62 -21.25
N ALA A 404 -4.11 2.90 -22.52
CA ALA A 404 -3.36 2.00 -23.38
C ALA A 404 -2.62 2.78 -24.48
N PRO A 405 -1.64 2.17 -25.16
CA PRO A 405 -1.07 2.70 -26.40
C PRO A 405 -2.14 2.86 -27.48
N MET A 406 -2.03 3.89 -28.32
CA MET A 406 -3.01 4.18 -29.37
C MET A 406 -3.23 3.03 -30.37
N CYS A 407 -2.24 2.16 -30.58
CA CYS A 407 -2.38 0.98 -31.45
C CYS A 407 -3.39 -0.05 -30.92
N LEU A 408 -3.72 -0.04 -29.62
CA LEU A 408 -4.67 -0.97 -29.00
C LEU A 408 -6.10 -0.41 -28.93
N LYS A 409 -6.36 0.81 -29.44
CA LYS A 409 -7.67 1.48 -29.32
C LYS A 409 -8.84 0.57 -29.73
N GLY A 410 -8.76 -0.11 -30.88
CA GLY A 410 -9.82 -1.00 -31.36
C GLY A 410 -10.15 -2.14 -30.39
N ALA A 411 -9.13 -2.87 -29.93
CA ALA A 411 -9.30 -3.95 -28.96
C ALA A 411 -9.88 -3.46 -27.61
N CYS A 412 -9.49 -2.26 -27.17
CA CYS A 412 -10.08 -1.65 -25.98
C CYS A 412 -11.58 -1.32 -26.15
N GLN A 413 -12.02 -0.85 -27.33
CA GLN A 413 -13.43 -0.58 -27.63
C GLN A 413 -14.27 -1.86 -27.69
N GLU A 414 -13.74 -2.91 -28.34
CA GLU A 414 -14.48 -4.15 -28.58
C GLU A 414 -14.60 -5.01 -27.33
N THR A 415 -13.59 -5.01 -26.46
CA THR A 415 -13.51 -5.89 -25.28
C THR A 415 -13.58 -5.11 -23.96
N LEU A 416 -12.50 -4.42 -23.58
CA LEU A 416 -12.30 -3.93 -22.20
C LEU A 416 -13.36 -2.91 -21.76
N LEU A 417 -13.66 -1.92 -22.61
CA LEU A 417 -14.65 -0.88 -22.30
C LEU A 417 -16.10 -1.41 -22.21
N ARG A 418 -16.37 -2.61 -22.72
CA ARG A 418 -17.65 -3.30 -22.59
C ARG A 418 -17.70 -4.24 -21.39
N LEU A 419 -16.54 -4.78 -20.97
CA LEU A 419 -16.42 -5.78 -19.92
C LEU A 419 -16.33 -5.19 -18.51
N ILE A 420 -15.59 -4.09 -18.32
CA ILE A 420 -15.34 -3.51 -16.99
C ILE A 420 -16.65 -3.07 -16.26
N PRO A 421 -17.60 -2.36 -16.90
CA PRO A 421 -18.82 -1.93 -16.20
C PRO A 421 -19.68 -3.08 -15.58
N PRO A 422 -20.00 -4.18 -16.28
CA PRO A 422 -20.73 -5.29 -15.67
C PRO A 422 -19.89 -6.08 -14.64
N CYS A 423 -18.57 -6.19 -14.80
CA CYS A 423 -17.70 -6.82 -13.80
C CYS A 423 -17.69 -6.03 -12.48
N LEU A 424 -17.53 -4.70 -12.55
CA LEU A 424 -17.63 -3.80 -11.39
C LEU A 424 -19.00 -3.86 -10.71
N SER A 425 -20.09 -3.87 -11.48
CA SER A 425 -21.45 -4.00 -10.97
C SER A 425 -21.65 -5.33 -10.23
N ALA A 426 -21.19 -6.45 -10.81
CA ALA A 426 -21.25 -7.76 -10.16
C ALA A 426 -20.37 -7.83 -8.89
N ALA A 427 -19.18 -7.23 -8.91
CA ALA A 427 -18.32 -7.12 -7.74
C ALA A 427 -19.01 -6.32 -6.62
N HIS A 428 -19.69 -5.22 -6.94
CA HIS A 428 -20.49 -4.45 -5.97
C HIS A 428 -21.67 -5.26 -5.43
N SER A 429 -22.39 -6.03 -6.26
CA SER A 429 -23.49 -6.89 -5.81
C SER A 429 -23.05 -8.00 -4.84
N VAL A 430 -21.79 -8.46 -4.93
CA VAL A 430 -21.27 -9.55 -4.09
C VAL A 430 -20.51 -9.04 -2.86
N LEU A 431 -19.68 -7.99 -3.02
CA LEU A 431 -18.75 -7.49 -2.00
C LEU A 431 -19.19 -6.16 -1.37
N GLY A 432 -20.19 -5.49 -1.95
CA GLY A 432 -20.64 -4.16 -1.53
C GLY A 432 -19.73 -3.03 -2.02
N THR A 433 -19.64 -1.96 -1.23
CA THR A 433 -18.95 -0.72 -1.60
C THR A 433 -17.47 -0.93 -1.86
N HIS A 434 -16.97 -0.45 -3.00
CA HIS A 434 -15.55 -0.50 -3.30
C HIS A 434 -14.74 0.46 -2.39
N PRO A 435 -13.63 0.02 -1.78
CA PRO A 435 -12.88 0.81 -0.80
C PRO A 435 -12.21 2.06 -1.39
N PHE A 436 -11.79 2.03 -2.65
CA PHE A 436 -11.13 3.16 -3.34
C PHE A 436 -12.11 3.95 -4.20
N SER A 437 -11.82 5.24 -4.39
CA SER A 437 -12.65 6.24 -5.08
C SER A 437 -12.87 5.95 -6.56
N ARG A 438 -11.98 5.18 -7.19
CA ARG A 438 -11.84 5.01 -8.65
C ARG A 438 -11.06 3.74 -9.01
N LEU A 439 -11.07 3.39 -10.30
CA LEU A 439 -10.29 2.31 -10.89
C LEU A 439 -9.63 2.74 -12.22
N ASP A 440 -8.31 2.87 -12.26
CA ASP A 440 -7.55 3.07 -13.49
C ASP A 440 -6.95 1.72 -13.95
N VAL A 441 -7.25 1.30 -15.19
CA VAL A 441 -6.66 0.10 -15.81
C VAL A 441 -5.61 0.53 -16.82
N LEU A 442 -4.36 0.13 -16.63
CA LEU A 442 -3.26 0.38 -17.58
C LEU A 442 -2.89 -0.91 -18.34
N ILE A 443 -2.93 -0.85 -19.67
CA ILE A 443 -2.40 -1.92 -20.52
C ILE A 443 -0.89 -1.73 -20.70
N VAL A 444 -0.16 -2.47 -19.88
CA VAL A 444 1.31 -2.53 -19.85
C VAL A 444 1.88 -3.33 -21.05
N PRO A 445 3.18 -3.19 -21.36
CA PRO A 445 3.81 -3.94 -22.46
C PRO A 445 3.95 -5.44 -22.16
N ALA A 446 4.13 -6.25 -23.21
CA ALA A 446 4.14 -7.72 -23.11
C ALA A 446 5.34 -8.33 -22.34
N ASN A 447 6.36 -7.54 -22.00
CA ASN A 447 7.46 -7.95 -21.12
C ASN A 447 7.13 -7.78 -19.62
N PHE A 448 5.91 -7.38 -19.28
CA PHE A 448 5.43 -7.38 -17.90
C PHE A 448 5.41 -8.85 -17.36
N PRO A 449 6.03 -9.14 -16.21
CA PRO A 449 6.29 -10.51 -15.76
C PRO A 449 5.08 -11.26 -15.18
N SER A 450 3.86 -10.73 -15.38
CA SER A 450 2.60 -11.25 -14.83
C SER A 450 1.47 -11.02 -15.83
N LEU A 451 0.31 -11.66 -15.62
CA LEU A 451 -0.92 -11.33 -16.37
C LEU A 451 -1.55 -10.00 -15.92
N GLY A 452 -1.20 -9.54 -14.72
CA GLY A 452 -1.69 -8.29 -14.13
C GLY A 452 -1.12 -8.07 -12.75
N MET A 453 -1.45 -6.93 -12.14
CA MET A 453 -1.03 -6.61 -10.78
C MET A 453 -2.11 -5.78 -10.11
N ALA A 454 -2.86 -6.43 -9.21
CA ALA A 454 -3.86 -5.77 -8.37
C ALA A 454 -3.16 -4.76 -7.44
N ARG A 455 -3.26 -3.48 -7.79
CA ARG A 455 -2.90 -2.35 -6.91
C ARG A 455 -4.20 -1.68 -6.45
N PRO A 456 -4.18 -0.85 -5.40
CA PRO A 456 -5.39 -0.30 -4.80
C PRO A 456 -6.34 0.41 -5.79
N GLU A 457 -5.79 0.96 -6.88
CA GLU A 457 -6.55 1.65 -7.92
C GLU A 457 -6.44 0.99 -9.31
N SER A 458 -5.97 -0.25 -9.38
CA SER A 458 -5.94 -1.06 -10.60
C SER A 458 -6.23 -2.53 -10.25
N GLN A 459 -7.50 -2.83 -9.96
CA GLN A 459 -8.00 -4.19 -9.69
C GLN A 459 -8.96 -4.68 -10.79
N GLU A 460 -8.58 -5.80 -11.42
CA GLU A 460 -9.41 -6.95 -11.88
C GLU A 460 -8.43 -7.92 -12.61
N ALA A 461 -8.53 -9.26 -12.54
CA ALA A 461 -9.39 -10.14 -11.75
C ALA A 461 -8.81 -11.59 -11.66
N LEU A 462 -9.51 -12.45 -10.91
CA LEU A 462 -9.64 -13.92 -11.05
C LEU A 462 -8.43 -14.86 -10.80
N LYS A 463 -8.61 -15.70 -9.78
CA LYS A 463 -8.23 -17.12 -9.81
C LYS A 463 -9.53 -17.94 -9.76
N ASP A 464 -9.91 -18.55 -10.88
CA ASP A 464 -10.89 -19.65 -10.88
C ASP A 464 -10.17 -20.98 -10.63
N TYR A 465 -10.90 -21.93 -10.05
CA TYR A 465 -10.56 -23.35 -9.91
C TYR A 465 -11.72 -24.19 -10.46
#